data_AF-A0A6I7ZD82-F1
#
_entry.id   AF-A0A6I7ZD82-F1
#
_cell.length_a   1.000
_cell.length_b   1.000
_cell.length_c   1.000
_cell.angle_alpha   90.00
_cell.angle_beta   90.00
_cell.angle_gamma   90.00
#
_symmetry.space_group_name_H-M   'P 1'
#
loop_
_entity.id
_entity.type
_entity.pdbx_description
1 polymer ?
#
loop_
_entity_poly.entity_id
_entity_poly.type
_entity_poly.pdbx_seq_one_letter_code
_entity_poly.pdbx_strand_id
1 'polypeptide(L)'
;MKLTNRHNKAIELLFEGSLKRIEIAEELKISEQTLYNWLKDEDFTHAYDEYVKTIMGKSSGKALNTMLKLLAARSEMVRFNAAKDILDRGGFAPVDKKEITSIEPPVFKDDISGEPDG
;
A
#
# COMPACT_ATOMS: atom_id res chain seq x y z
N MET A 1 -11.58 -9.02 -17.89
CA MET A 1 -12.92 -9.67 -17.83
C MET A 1 -14.01 -8.84 -17.12
N LYS A 2 -15.31 -9.12 -17.32
CA LYS A 2 -16.39 -8.52 -16.49
C LYS A 2 -16.46 -9.19 -15.10
N LEU A 3 -16.30 -8.41 -14.03
CA LEU A 3 -16.38 -8.90 -12.66
C LEU A 3 -17.80 -9.32 -12.26
N THR A 4 -17.88 -10.35 -11.42
CA THR A 4 -19.13 -10.95 -10.94
C THR A 4 -19.01 -11.20 -9.44
N ASN A 5 -20.12 -11.55 -8.78
CA ASN A 5 -20.09 -11.87 -7.35
C ASN A 5 -19.13 -13.01 -6.99
N ARG A 6 -18.90 -13.98 -7.89
CA ARG A 6 -17.90 -15.04 -7.65
C ARG A 6 -16.48 -14.49 -7.66
N HIS A 7 -16.19 -13.52 -8.53
CA HIS A 7 -14.89 -12.86 -8.58
C HIS A 7 -14.64 -12.06 -7.30
N ASN A 8 -15.64 -11.29 -6.84
CA ASN A 8 -15.53 -10.55 -5.57
C ASN A 8 -15.34 -11.48 -4.38
N LYS A 9 -16.07 -12.61 -4.32
CA LYS A 9 -15.88 -13.60 -3.26
C LYS A 9 -14.50 -14.26 -3.31
N ALA A 10 -13.98 -14.55 -4.50
CA ALA A 10 -12.61 -15.04 -4.68
C ALA A 10 -11.58 -14.03 -4.13
N ILE A 11 -11.75 -12.74 -4.42
CA ILE A 11 -10.88 -11.66 -3.93
C ILE A 11 -10.87 -11.63 -2.40
N GLU A 12 -12.03 -11.72 -1.76
CA GLU A 12 -12.13 -11.78 -0.28
C GLU A 12 -11.38 -12.98 0.31
N LEU A 13 -11.60 -14.18 -0.25
CA LEU A 13 -10.96 -15.42 0.23
C LEU A 13 -9.44 -15.42 -0.01
N LEU A 14 -9.00 -14.88 -1.14
CA LEU A 14 -7.58 -14.70 -1.45
C LEU A 14 -6.92 -13.71 -0.49
N PHE A 15 -7.61 -12.63 -0.12
CA PHE A 15 -7.12 -11.65 0.85
C PHE A 15 -7.02 -12.25 2.27
N GLU A 16 -7.98 -13.08 2.67
CA GLU A 16 -7.96 -13.75 3.97
C GLU A 16 -6.75 -14.69 4.12
N GLY A 17 -6.35 -15.36 3.04
CA GLY A 17 -5.13 -16.18 2.98
C GLY A 17 -5.16 -17.46 3.80
N SER A 18 -6.32 -17.81 4.39
CA SER A 18 -6.53 -19.02 5.20
C SER A 18 -6.71 -20.29 4.36
N LEU A 19 -7.14 -20.13 3.10
CA LEU A 19 -7.41 -21.23 2.17
C LEU A 19 -6.39 -21.30 1.02
N LYS A 20 -6.11 -22.51 0.57
CA LYS A 20 -5.39 -22.80 -0.68
C LYS A 20 -6.29 -22.54 -1.88
N ARG A 21 -5.69 -22.31 -3.05
CA ARG A 21 -6.43 -22.04 -4.30
C ARG A 21 -7.42 -23.14 -4.68
N ILE A 22 -7.06 -24.41 -4.45
CA ILE A 22 -7.97 -25.54 -4.68
C ILE A 22 -9.21 -25.47 -3.78
N GLU A 23 -9.03 -25.14 -2.49
CA GLU A 23 -10.12 -25.00 -1.51
C GLU A 23 -11.01 -23.80 -1.86
N ILE A 24 -10.41 -22.68 -2.30
CA ILE A 24 -11.16 -21.52 -2.80
C ILE A 24 -11.98 -21.89 -4.06
N ALA A 25 -11.39 -22.67 -4.97
CA ALA A 25 -12.08 -23.09 -6.18
C ALA A 25 -13.27 -24.02 -5.86
N GLU A 26 -13.10 -24.93 -4.90
CA GLU A 26 -14.17 -25.80 -4.39
C GLU A 26 -15.32 -24.98 -3.76
N GLU A 27 -14.98 -24.03 -2.87
CA GLU A 27 -15.95 -23.13 -2.23
C GLU A 27 -16.77 -22.33 -3.25
N LEU A 28 -16.10 -21.86 -4.31
CA LEU A 28 -16.72 -21.09 -5.39
C LEU A 28 -17.37 -21.95 -6.49
N LYS A 29 -17.27 -23.28 -6.38
CA LYS A 29 -17.78 -24.26 -7.36
C LYS A 29 -17.27 -23.98 -8.77
N ILE A 30 -15.95 -23.77 -8.90
CA ILE A 30 -15.22 -23.58 -10.15
C ILE A 30 -14.03 -24.54 -10.22
N SER A 31 -13.43 -24.69 -11.39
CA SER A 31 -12.16 -25.43 -11.48
C SER A 31 -11.00 -24.59 -10.95
N GLU A 32 -9.97 -25.23 -10.41
CA GLU A 32 -8.74 -24.53 -9.99
C GLU A 32 -8.11 -23.76 -11.18
N GLN A 33 -8.16 -24.33 -12.38
CA GLN A 33 -7.70 -23.67 -13.61
C GLN A 33 -8.46 -22.37 -13.89
N THR A 34 -9.76 -22.32 -13.60
CA THR A 34 -10.56 -21.10 -13.74
C THR A 34 -10.04 -19.99 -12.82
N LEU A 35 -9.80 -20.32 -11.55
CA LEU A 35 -9.22 -19.36 -10.59
C LEU A 35 -7.81 -18.92 -11.02
N TYR A 36 -6.99 -19.85 -11.51
CA TYR A 36 -5.67 -19.55 -12.05
C TYR A 36 -5.73 -18.57 -13.24
N ASN A 37 -6.71 -18.75 -14.14
CA ASN A 37 -6.90 -17.83 -15.27
C ASN A 37 -7.35 -16.44 -14.80
N TRP A 38 -8.20 -16.35 -13.77
CA TRP A 38 -8.58 -15.06 -13.18
C TRP A 38 -7.38 -14.31 -12.60
N LEU A 39 -6.48 -15.01 -11.91
CA LEU A 39 -5.25 -14.42 -11.36
C LEU A 39 -4.27 -13.89 -12.43
N LYS A 40 -4.51 -14.18 -13.71
CA LYS A 40 -3.76 -13.64 -14.84
C LYS A 40 -4.52 -12.55 -15.60
N ASP A 41 -5.81 -12.38 -15.33
CA ASP A 41 -6.62 -11.34 -15.95
C ASP A 41 -6.35 -10.00 -15.26
N GLU A 42 -6.09 -8.98 -16.06
CA GLU A 42 -5.72 -7.64 -15.56
C GLU A 42 -6.86 -7.00 -14.76
N ASP A 43 -8.12 -7.15 -15.18
CA ASP A 43 -9.26 -6.55 -14.48
C ASP A 43 -9.47 -7.19 -13.10
N PHE A 44 -9.28 -8.51 -13.01
CA PHE A 44 -9.36 -9.22 -11.73
C PHE A 44 -8.22 -8.83 -10.80
N THR A 45 -6.99 -8.77 -11.31
CA THR A 45 -5.81 -8.40 -10.53
C THR A 45 -5.91 -6.96 -10.02
N HIS A 46 -6.33 -6.03 -10.88
CA HIS A 46 -6.59 -4.64 -10.49
C HIS A 46 -7.67 -4.54 -9.41
N ALA A 47 -8.76 -5.32 -9.54
CA ALA A 47 -9.82 -5.33 -8.53
C ALA A 47 -9.35 -5.89 -7.17
N TYR A 48 -8.47 -6.90 -7.18
CA TYR A 48 -7.82 -7.40 -5.97
C TYR A 48 -6.96 -6.31 -5.31
N ASP A 49 -6.13 -5.62 -6.09
CA ASP A 49 -5.27 -4.55 -5.57
C ASP A 49 -6.07 -3.38 -4.98
N GLU A 50 -7.15 -2.96 -5.65
CA GLU A 50 -8.06 -1.93 -5.13
C GLU A 50 -8.78 -2.36 -3.86
N TYR A 51 -9.16 -3.64 -3.77
CA TYR A 51 -9.71 -4.21 -2.54
C TYR A 51 -8.69 -4.14 -1.39
N VAL A 52 -7.44 -4.57 -1.62
CA VAL A 52 -6.35 -4.50 -0.63
C VAL A 52 -6.13 -3.06 -0.18
N LYS A 53 -6.01 -2.10 -1.10
CA LYS A 53 -5.84 -0.67 -0.77
C LYS A 53 -7.00 -0.15 0.06
N THR A 54 -8.24 -0.52 -0.29
CA THR A 54 -9.44 -0.11 0.43
C THR A 54 -9.44 -0.64 1.87
N ILE A 55 -9.12 -1.92 2.06
CA ILE A 55 -9.05 -2.53 3.40
C ILE A 55 -7.91 -1.95 4.21
N MET A 56 -6.73 -1.73 3.62
CA MET A 56 -5.60 -1.08 4.27
C MET A 56 -5.94 0.36 4.68
N GLY A 57 -6.59 1.12 3.80
CA GLY A 57 -7.07 2.46 4.08
C GLY A 57 -8.06 2.49 5.25
N LYS A 58 -9.03 1.57 5.28
CA LYS A 58 -9.95 1.42 6.44
C LYS A 58 -9.24 0.96 7.71
N SER A 59 -8.22 0.12 7.58
CA SER A 59 -7.43 -0.39 8.69
C SER A 59 -6.52 0.68 9.32
N SER A 60 -6.16 1.73 8.57
CA SER A 60 -5.34 2.84 9.06
C SER A 60 -5.93 3.51 10.32
N GLY A 61 -7.25 3.74 10.35
CA GLY A 61 -7.92 4.31 11.53
C GLY A 61 -7.91 3.35 12.73
N LYS A 62 -8.01 2.04 12.50
CA LYS A 62 -7.89 1.02 13.56
C LYS A 62 -6.45 0.93 14.09
N ALA A 63 -5.46 1.02 13.21
CA ALA A 63 -4.06 1.06 13.57
C ALA A 63 -3.73 2.30 14.41
N LEU A 64 -4.21 3.48 13.98
CA LEU A 64 -4.06 4.73 14.74
C LEU A 64 -4.71 4.64 16.13
N ASN A 65 -5.94 4.12 16.21
CA ASN A 65 -6.60 3.88 17.51
C ASN A 65 -5.80 2.92 18.41
N THR A 66 -5.14 1.93 17.82
CA THR A 66 -4.27 1.02 18.57
C THR A 66 -3.06 1.77 19.13
N MET A 67 -2.39 2.61 18.33
CA MET A 67 -1.28 3.45 18.80
C MET A 67 -1.71 4.38 19.95
N LEU A 68 -2.88 5.02 19.83
CA LEU A 68 -3.43 5.86 20.90
C LEU A 68 -3.64 5.09 22.20
N LYS A 69 -4.16 3.85 22.13
CA LYS A 69 -4.30 2.98 23.31
C LYS A 69 -2.95 2.59 23.92
N LEU A 70 -1.91 2.41 23.09
CA LEU A 70 -0.57 2.07 23.55
C LEU A 70 0.10 3.20 24.34
N LEU A 71 -0.40 4.43 24.29
CA LEU A 71 0.02 5.51 25.20
C LEU A 71 -0.24 5.20 26.68
N ALA A 72 -1.14 4.25 26.98
CA ALA A 72 -1.42 3.78 28.34
C ALA A 72 -0.86 2.37 28.62
N ALA A 73 -0.02 1.81 27.74
CA ALA A 73 0.53 0.46 27.92
C ALA A 73 1.33 0.34 29.23
N ARG A 74 1.35 -0.83 29.89
CA ARG A 74 2.16 -1.02 31.11
C ARG A 74 3.66 -0.87 30.86
N SER A 75 4.13 -1.34 29.70
CA SER A 75 5.54 -1.26 29.30
C SER A 75 5.91 0.18 28.94
N GLU A 76 6.87 0.74 29.66
CA GLU A 76 7.39 2.09 29.44
C GLU A 76 7.96 2.25 28.03
N MET A 77 8.71 1.25 27.55
CA MET A 77 9.27 1.24 26.20
C MET A 77 8.17 1.31 25.13
N VAL A 78 7.07 0.56 25.32
CA VAL A 78 5.95 0.57 24.36
C VAL A 78 5.23 1.92 24.37
N ARG A 79 4.97 2.50 25.55
CA ARG A 79 4.39 3.85 25.66
C ARG A 79 5.27 4.90 25.00
N PHE A 80 6.58 4.87 25.28
CA PHE A 80 7.55 5.80 24.71
C PHE A 80 7.57 5.71 23.19
N ASN A 81 7.65 4.50 22.62
CA ASN A 81 7.65 4.32 21.17
C ASN A 81 6.34 4.77 20.52
N ALA A 82 5.18 4.51 21.14
CA ALA A 82 3.90 4.99 20.65
C ALA A 82 3.82 6.52 20.66
N ALA A 83 4.27 7.17 21.74
CA ALA A 83 4.32 8.62 21.83
C ALA A 83 5.28 9.22 20.78
N LYS A 84 6.47 8.63 20.61
CA LYS A 84 7.46 9.04 19.62
C LYS A 84 6.90 8.95 18.20
N ASP A 85 6.32 7.80 17.81
CA ASP A 85 5.79 7.60 16.46
C ASP A 85 4.63 8.56 16.14
N ILE A 86 3.78 8.90 17.12
CA ILE A 86 2.72 9.91 16.96
C ILE A 86 3.32 11.30 16.71
N LEU A 87 4.35 11.70 17.46
CA LEU A 87 5.01 12.99 17.27
C LEU A 87 5.73 13.07 15.92
N ASP A 88 6.42 12.01 15.54
CA ASP A 88 7.14 11.92 14.27
C ASP A 88 6.18 12.05 13.07
N ARG A 89 5.02 11.37 13.13
CA ARG A 89 3.98 11.47 12.08
C ARG A 89 3.22 12.79 12.09
N GLY A 90 3.10 13.43 13.25
CA GLY A 90 2.47 14.75 13.40
C GLY A 90 3.33 15.91 12.91
N GLY A 91 4.58 15.64 12.47
CA GLY A 91 5.52 16.69 12.08
C GLY A 91 6.14 17.43 13.26
N PHE A 92 6.05 16.87 14.47
CA PHE A 92 6.67 17.42 15.68
C PHE A 92 8.07 16.85 15.93
N ALA A 93 8.55 15.94 15.06
CA ALA A 93 9.94 15.51 15.07
C ALA A 93 10.87 16.73 14.90
N PRO A 94 12.02 16.75 15.61
CA PRO A 94 13.07 17.71 15.33
C PRO A 94 13.42 17.66 13.85
N VAL A 95 13.42 18.81 13.18
CA VAL A 95 13.86 18.90 11.79
C VAL A 95 15.35 18.59 11.72
N ASP A 96 15.72 17.63 10.87
CA ASP A 96 17.12 17.37 10.56
C ASP A 96 17.71 18.59 9.84
N LYS A 97 18.51 19.38 10.56
CA LYS A 97 19.31 20.44 9.95
C LYS A 97 20.34 19.79 9.04
N LYS A 98 20.14 19.93 7.73
CA LYS A 98 21.17 19.60 6.74
C LYS A 98 22.05 20.82 6.52
N GLU A 99 23.33 20.69 6.84
CA GLU A 99 24.33 21.65 6.39
C GLU A 99 24.62 21.39 4.91
N ILE A 100 24.29 22.34 4.04
CA ILE A 100 24.66 22.29 2.63
C ILE A 100 26.10 22.79 2.54
N THR A 101 27.05 21.88 2.36
CA THR A 101 28.48 22.18 2.30
C THR A 101 28.96 22.54 0.88
N SER A 102 28.15 22.30 -0.15
CA SER A 102 28.46 22.70 -1.52
C SER A 102 27.18 23.04 -2.28
N ILE A 103 27.19 24.19 -2.95
CA ILE A 103 26.16 24.59 -3.92
C ILE A 103 26.87 24.53 -5.28
N GLU A 104 26.67 23.45 -6.03
CA GLU A 104 27.15 23.40 -7.40
C GLU A 104 26.31 24.39 -8.26
N PRO A 105 26.95 25.18 -9.14
CA PRO A 105 26.21 26.06 -10.04
C PRO A 105 25.26 25.23 -10.92
N PRO A 106 24.00 25.67 -11.14
CA PRO A 106 23.10 24.98 -12.04
C PRO A 106 23.70 24.94 -13.45
N VAL A 107 23.82 23.74 -14.02
CA VAL A 107 24.25 23.55 -15.41
C VAL A 107 23.02 23.62 -16.30
N PHE A 108 22.89 24.70 -17.06
CA PHE A 108 21.87 24.81 -18.10
C PHE A 108 22.33 24.01 -19.34
N LYS A 109 21.59 22.95 -19.70
CA LYS A 109 21.74 22.30 -21.00
C LYS A 109 20.81 22.98 -21.99
N ASP A 110 21.39 23.62 -22.99
CA ASP A 110 20.67 24.19 -24.11
C ASP A 110 20.49 23.11 -25.18
N ASP A 111 19.38 22.37 -25.11
CA ASP A 111 19.06 21.26 -26.01
C ASP A 111 18.27 21.73 -27.26
N ILE A 112 18.24 23.04 -27.55
CA ILE A 112 17.61 23.58 -28.76
C ILE A 112 18.62 23.48 -29.92
N SER A 113 18.42 22.50 -30.79
CA SER A 113 19.10 22.44 -32.09
C SER A 113 18.64 23.60 -32.96
N GLY A 114 19.50 24.60 -33.14
CA GLY A 114 19.27 25.65 -34.13
C GLY A 114 19.29 25.04 -35.55
N GLU A 115 18.12 24.86 -36.16
CA GLU A 115 18.05 24.77 -37.61
C GLU A 115 18.43 26.14 -38.18
N PRO A 116 19.35 26.21 -39.16
CA PRO A 116 19.70 27.47 -39.79
C PRO A 116 18.55 27.88 -40.72
N ASP A 117 17.79 28.91 -40.33
CA ASP A 117 16.91 29.63 -41.24
C ASP A 117 17.77 30.31 -42.31
N GLY A 118 17.51 29.98 -43.58
CA GLY A 118 18.21 30.47 -44.76
C GLY A 118 17.89 31.90 -45.17
#